data_AF-K3ZDP0-F1
#
_entry.id   AF-K3ZDP0-F1
#
_cell.length_a   1.000
_cell.length_b   1.000
_cell.length_c   1.000
_cell.angle_alpha   90.00
_cell.angle_beta   90.00
_cell.angle_gamma   90.00
#
_symmetry.space_group_name_H-M   'P 1'
#
loop_
_entity.id
_entity.type
_entity.pdbx_description
1 polymer ?
#
loop_
_entity_poly.entity_id
_entity_poly.type
_entity_poly.pdbx_seq_one_letter_code
_entity_poly.pdbx_strand_id
1 'polypeptide(L)'
;AGSSSDRPRTFKKQAEKDVYDRRGEPEEEEESEDFAKPKHKGTEGLIEIENPNLVKPKNIKAKDIDIGKTTDISRREREELEKQKSHERYMKLQEQGKTEQARKDLDRLALIRQQRAEAAKKREEEKAAKEERKAEARR
;
A
#
# COMPACT_ATOMS: atom_id res chain seq x y z
N ALA A 1 22.84 -12.45 9.69
CA ALA A 1 23.23 -11.09 9.28
C ALA A 1 23.89 -11.22 7.90
N GLY A 2 23.13 -10.97 6.84
CA GLY A 2 23.67 -11.00 5.47
C GLY A 2 24.52 -9.77 5.26
N SER A 3 25.83 -9.95 5.17
CA SER A 3 26.76 -8.86 4.88
C SER A 3 26.48 -8.31 3.49
N SER A 4 26.59 -6.99 3.32
CA SER A 4 26.42 -6.28 2.05
C SER A 4 27.49 -6.62 1.00
N SER A 5 28.33 -7.64 1.26
CA SER A 5 29.46 -8.07 0.44
C SER A 5 29.09 -9.06 -0.67
N ASP A 6 27.88 -9.64 -0.64
CA ASP A 6 27.41 -10.62 -1.64
C ASP A 6 26.63 -9.99 -2.82
N ARG A 7 26.63 -8.66 -2.97
CA ARG A 7 25.99 -8.01 -4.11
C ARG A 7 26.95 -7.94 -5.30
N PRO A 8 26.70 -8.65 -6.42
CA PRO A 8 27.57 -8.57 -7.59
C PRO A 8 27.58 -7.15 -8.16
N ARG A 9 28.78 -6.67 -8.51
CA ARG A 9 29.07 -5.31 -9.03
C ARG A 9 28.39 -4.95 -10.37
N THR A 10 27.50 -5.78 -10.89
CA THR A 10 26.76 -5.56 -12.15
C THR A 10 25.30 -5.16 -11.94
N PHE A 11 24.80 -5.08 -10.70
CA PHE A 11 23.45 -4.56 -10.43
C PHE A 11 23.43 -3.03 -10.53
N LYS A 12 23.30 -2.55 -11.76
CA LYS A 12 23.14 -1.12 -12.10
C LYS A 12 21.81 -0.64 -11.55
N LYS A 13 21.86 0.19 -10.49
CA LYS A 13 20.70 0.86 -9.89
C LYS A 13 20.08 1.81 -10.93
N GLN A 14 19.05 1.36 -11.63
CA GLN A 14 18.29 2.20 -12.54
C GLN A 14 17.54 3.27 -11.74
N ALA A 15 18.05 4.50 -11.85
CA ALA A 15 17.33 5.78 -11.90
C ALA A 15 16.02 5.91 -11.10
N GLU A 16 16.15 6.33 -9.84
CA GLU A 16 15.17 7.24 -9.21
C GLU A 16 15.49 8.67 -9.70
N LYS A 17 14.89 9.07 -10.81
CA LYS A 17 14.68 10.46 -11.25
C LYS A 17 13.86 10.37 -12.52
N ASP A 18 12.69 11.00 -12.52
CA ASP A 18 11.85 11.38 -13.68
C ASP A 18 10.34 11.15 -13.43
N VAL A 19 9.81 11.60 -12.29
CA VAL A 19 8.34 11.69 -12.07
C VAL A 19 7.93 13.04 -11.46
N TYR A 20 8.63 14.12 -11.82
CA TYR A 20 8.19 15.49 -11.55
C TYR A 20 8.36 16.34 -12.81
N ASP A 21 7.58 16.02 -13.85
CA ASP A 21 7.19 17.05 -14.81
C ASP A 21 5.66 17.06 -14.91
N ARG A 22 5.10 18.03 -14.18
CA ARG A 22 3.68 18.31 -14.06
C ARG A 22 3.48 19.63 -14.79
N ARG A 23 2.70 19.58 -15.88
CA ARG A 23 1.86 20.66 -16.48
C ARG A 23 2.12 20.79 -18.00
N GLY A 24 1.46 19.92 -18.77
CA GLY A 24 1.06 20.24 -20.14
C GLY A 24 -0.34 20.84 -20.09
N GLU A 25 -0.52 21.97 -20.76
CA GLU A 25 -1.78 22.71 -20.88
C GLU A 25 -2.84 21.95 -21.67
N PRO A 26 -4.15 22.20 -21.45
CA PRO A 26 -5.19 21.70 -22.34
C PRO A 26 -5.27 22.61 -23.57
N GLU A 27 -4.84 22.13 -24.72
CA GLU A 27 -5.25 22.70 -26.02
C GLU A 27 -6.70 22.27 -26.28
N GLU A 28 -7.59 23.26 -26.32
CA GLU A 28 -8.94 23.16 -26.82
C GLU A 28 -8.87 22.97 -28.35
N GLU A 29 -9.31 21.82 -28.85
CA GLU A 29 -9.73 21.68 -30.25
C GLU A 29 -11.18 21.21 -30.32
N GLU A 30 -11.94 22.09 -30.96
CA GLU A 30 -13.36 22.11 -31.24
C GLU A 30 -13.74 21.09 -32.33
N GLU A 31 -14.86 20.39 -32.09
CA GLU A 31 -15.85 19.94 -33.07
C GLU A 31 -15.39 19.21 -34.36
N SER A 32 -15.59 17.89 -34.38
CA SER A 32 -16.21 17.25 -35.55
C SER A 32 -16.88 15.94 -35.15
N GLU A 33 -18.21 15.95 -35.09
CA GLU A 33 -19.05 14.75 -35.08
C GLU A 33 -18.87 14.00 -36.41
N ASP A 34 -17.89 13.10 -36.47
CA ASP A 34 -17.90 12.02 -37.45
C ASP A 34 -17.99 10.71 -36.66
N PHE A 35 -19.17 10.09 -36.70
CA PHE A 35 -19.39 8.74 -36.19
C PHE A 35 -18.60 7.76 -37.06
N ALA A 36 -17.28 7.76 -36.89
CA ALA A 36 -16.38 6.79 -37.44
C ALA A 36 -16.75 5.43 -36.85
N LYS A 37 -17.46 4.62 -37.63
CA LYS A 37 -17.53 3.18 -37.35
C LYS A 37 -16.10 2.71 -37.08
N PRO A 38 -15.85 1.95 -35.99
CA PRO A 38 -14.50 1.51 -35.67
C PRO A 38 -13.93 0.82 -36.91
N LYS A 39 -12.85 1.37 -37.48
CA LYS A 39 -12.17 0.76 -38.61
C LYS A 39 -11.51 -0.51 -38.08
N HIS A 40 -12.23 -1.62 -38.19
CA HIS A 40 -11.70 -2.94 -37.92
C HIS A 40 -10.56 -3.22 -38.91
N LYS A 41 -9.45 -3.79 -38.44
CA LYS A 41 -8.30 -4.08 -39.31
C LYS A 41 -8.58 -5.41 -40.03
N GLY A 42 -8.35 -5.45 -41.34
CA GLY A 42 -8.51 -6.70 -42.11
C GLY A 42 -9.95 -7.21 -42.16
N THR A 43 -10.16 -8.49 -41.84
CA THR A 43 -11.46 -9.18 -41.94
C THR A 43 -12.33 -9.08 -40.68
N GLU A 44 -11.89 -8.36 -39.64
CA GLU A 44 -12.51 -8.26 -38.31
C GLU A 44 -13.89 -7.55 -38.25
N GLY A 45 -14.56 -7.34 -39.38
CA GLY A 45 -15.95 -6.85 -39.45
C GLY A 45 -16.81 -7.56 -40.49
N LEU A 46 -16.25 -8.56 -41.20
CA LEU A 46 -16.96 -9.31 -42.24
C LEU A 46 -17.71 -10.53 -41.67
N ILE A 47 -17.30 -11.00 -40.50
CA ILE A 47 -17.94 -12.13 -39.81
C ILE A 47 -18.97 -11.57 -38.83
N GLU A 48 -20.24 -11.87 -39.07
CA GLU A 48 -21.35 -11.50 -38.17
C GLU A 48 -21.26 -12.33 -36.88
N ILE A 49 -21.08 -11.65 -35.75
CA ILE A 49 -21.01 -12.30 -34.44
C ILE A 49 -22.44 -12.59 -33.96
N GLU A 50 -22.98 -13.75 -34.31
CA GLU A 50 -24.28 -14.27 -33.83
C GLU A 50 -24.21 -14.84 -32.40
N ASN A 51 -23.51 -14.15 -31.49
CA ASN A 51 -23.48 -14.60 -30.09
C ASN A 51 -24.74 -14.06 -29.39
N PRO A 52 -25.69 -14.92 -28.98
CA PRO A 52 -26.92 -14.50 -28.32
C PRO A 52 -26.68 -13.85 -26.95
N ASN A 53 -25.50 -14.07 -26.34
CA ASN A 53 -25.07 -13.43 -25.11
C ASN A 53 -24.21 -12.18 -25.35
N LEU A 54 -24.07 -11.71 -26.60
CA LEU A 54 -23.33 -10.49 -26.89
C LEU A 54 -24.10 -9.28 -26.39
N VAL A 55 -23.75 -8.84 -25.19
CA VAL A 55 -24.33 -7.64 -24.58
C VAL A 55 -23.86 -6.43 -25.38
N LYS A 56 -24.77 -5.85 -26.18
CA LYS A 56 -24.52 -4.59 -26.88
C LYS A 56 -24.35 -3.47 -25.85
N PRO A 57 -23.28 -2.67 -25.90
CA PRO A 57 -23.11 -1.56 -24.97
C PRO A 57 -24.28 -0.58 -25.16
N LYS A 58 -25.01 -0.31 -24.06
CA LYS A 58 -26.07 0.71 -24.04
C LYS A 58 -25.47 2.01 -23.52
N ASN A 59 -25.62 3.09 -24.27
CA ASN A 59 -25.20 4.43 -23.84
C ASN A 59 -26.19 4.96 -22.80
N ILE A 60 -25.89 4.75 -21.51
CA ILE A 60 -26.68 5.30 -20.41
C ILE A 60 -26.20 6.72 -20.14
N LYS A 61 -27.14 7.67 -20.05
CA LYS A 61 -26.85 9.07 -19.74
C LYS A 61 -26.63 9.23 -18.24
N ALA A 62 -25.68 10.06 -17.84
CA ALA A 62 -25.34 10.29 -16.43
C ALA A 62 -26.52 10.73 -15.55
N LYS A 63 -27.59 11.29 -16.15
CA LYS A 63 -28.81 11.71 -15.47
C LYS A 63 -29.71 10.56 -15.02
N ASP A 64 -29.58 9.39 -15.63
CA ASP A 64 -30.40 8.20 -15.34
C ASP A 64 -29.74 7.27 -14.31
N ILE A 65 -28.54 7.62 -13.83
CA ILE A 65 -27.82 6.87 -12.80
C ILE A 65 -28.33 7.35 -11.43
N ASP A 66 -29.22 6.59 -10.82
CA ASP A 66 -29.78 6.86 -9.50
C ASP A 66 -28.79 6.43 -8.40
N ILE A 67 -27.94 7.37 -7.98
CA ILE A 67 -26.90 7.20 -6.96
C ILE A 67 -27.50 6.88 -5.57
N GLY A 68 -28.80 7.17 -5.35
CA GLY A 68 -29.49 6.97 -4.08
C GLY A 68 -30.07 5.58 -3.86
N LYS A 69 -30.19 4.77 -4.92
CA LYS A 69 -30.53 3.35 -4.78
C LYS A 69 -29.26 2.61 -4.40
N THR A 70 -29.13 2.27 -3.12
CA THR A 70 -28.23 1.20 -2.71
C THR A 70 -28.65 -0.04 -3.48
N THR A 71 -28.01 -0.28 -4.62
CA THR A 71 -28.13 -1.54 -5.35
C THR A 71 -27.90 -2.61 -4.30
N ASP A 72 -28.92 -3.43 -4.02
CA ASP A 72 -28.80 -4.53 -3.09
C ASP A 72 -27.60 -5.35 -3.54
N ILE A 73 -26.49 -5.11 -2.83
CA ILE A 73 -25.16 -5.56 -3.18
C ILE A 73 -25.29 -7.04 -3.53
N SER A 74 -24.84 -7.43 -4.72
CA SER A 74 -25.00 -8.80 -5.21
C SER A 74 -24.47 -9.76 -4.13
N ARG A 75 -25.06 -10.95 -3.96
CA ARG A 75 -24.61 -11.92 -2.93
C ARG A 75 -23.08 -12.05 -2.91
N ARG A 76 -22.48 -12.05 -4.10
CA ARG A 76 -21.04 -12.08 -4.33
C ARG A 76 -20.30 -10.87 -3.76
N GLU A 77 -20.81 -9.67 -4.00
CA GLU A 77 -20.20 -8.42 -3.50
C GLU A 77 -20.37 -8.28 -1.97
N ARG A 78 -21.45 -8.84 -1.38
CA ARG A 78 -21.63 -8.85 0.09
C ARG A 78 -20.57 -9.72 0.76
N GLU A 79 -20.32 -10.91 0.22
CA GLU A 79 -19.29 -11.81 0.72
C GLU A 79 -17.89 -11.22 0.54
N GLU A 80 -17.61 -10.54 -0.57
CA GLU A 80 -16.34 -9.87 -0.80
C GLU A 80 -16.11 -8.71 0.18
N LEU A 81 -17.13 -7.89 0.47
CA LEU A 81 -17.04 -6.83 1.47
C LEU A 81 -16.90 -7.37 2.89
N GLU A 82 -17.55 -8.49 3.22
CA GLU A 82 -17.40 -9.13 4.53
C GLU A 82 -16.00 -9.73 4.70
N LYS A 83 -15.44 -10.33 3.64
CA LYS A 83 -14.05 -10.79 3.61
C LYS A 83 -13.06 -9.64 3.78
N GLN A 84 -13.29 -8.50 3.13
CA GLN A 84 -12.47 -7.30 3.34
C GLN A 84 -12.59 -6.79 4.77
N LYS A 85 -13.80 -6.63 5.30
CA LYS A 85 -14.05 -6.16 6.68
C LYS A 85 -13.44 -7.08 7.73
N SER A 86 -13.50 -8.40 7.54
CA SER A 86 -12.87 -9.37 8.46
C SER A 86 -11.35 -9.28 8.42
N HIS A 87 -10.75 -9.12 7.24
CA HIS A 87 -9.31 -8.91 7.10
C HIS A 87 -8.87 -7.59 7.76
N GLU A 88 -9.58 -6.50 7.52
CA GLU A 88 -9.34 -5.21 8.16
C GLU A 88 -9.44 -5.29 9.68
N ARG A 89 -10.47 -6.01 10.20
CA ARG A 89 -10.62 -6.25 11.64
C ARG A 89 -9.43 -7.03 12.20
N TYR A 90 -8.98 -8.06 11.50
CA TYR A 90 -7.81 -8.84 11.90
C TYR A 90 -6.55 -7.97 11.93
N MET A 91 -6.29 -7.19 10.87
CA MET A 91 -5.16 -6.27 10.81
C MET A 91 -5.22 -5.23 11.93
N LYS A 92 -6.40 -4.64 12.17
CA LYS A 92 -6.63 -3.69 13.26
C LYS A 92 -6.42 -4.31 14.64
N LEU A 93 -6.83 -5.56 14.85
CA LEU A 93 -6.59 -6.26 16.12
C LEU A 93 -5.10 -6.56 16.33
N GLN A 94 -4.37 -6.84 15.26
CA GLN A 94 -2.93 -7.05 15.30
C GLN A 94 -2.18 -5.75 15.61
N GLU A 95 -2.55 -4.64 14.96
CA GLU A 95 -2.05 -3.30 15.26
C GLU A 95 -2.33 -2.89 16.72
N GLN A 96 -3.51 -3.22 17.23
CA GLN A 96 -3.88 -2.99 18.63
C GLN A 96 -3.15 -3.90 19.61
N GLY A 97 -2.34 -4.85 19.15
CA GLY A 97 -1.66 -5.80 20.03
C GLY A 97 -2.62 -6.80 20.69
N LYS A 98 -3.83 -6.98 20.16
CA LYS A 98 -4.83 -7.85 20.78
C LYS A 98 -4.70 -9.31 20.36
N THR A 99 -4.08 -9.58 19.22
CA THR A 99 -3.76 -10.95 18.79
C THR A 99 -2.65 -11.54 19.66
N GLU A 100 -2.66 -12.84 19.90
CA GLU A 100 -1.65 -13.50 20.74
C GLU A 100 -0.22 -13.33 20.20
N GLN A 101 -0.07 -13.30 18.87
CA GLN A 101 1.20 -13.04 18.21
C GLN A 101 1.68 -11.61 18.50
N ALA A 102 0.83 -10.60 18.34
CA ALA A 102 1.21 -9.22 18.61
C ALA A 102 1.51 -8.97 20.09
N ARG A 103 0.79 -9.63 21.01
CA ARG A 103 1.13 -9.60 22.45
C ARG A 103 2.54 -10.11 22.70
N LYS A 104 2.87 -11.29 22.19
CA LYS A 104 4.22 -11.87 22.31
C LYS A 104 5.30 -10.96 21.73
N ASP A 105 5.04 -10.35 20.58
CA ASP A 105 5.98 -9.41 19.96
C ASP A 105 6.14 -8.13 20.80
N LEU A 106 5.06 -7.58 21.35
CA LEU A 106 5.13 -6.44 22.27
C LEU A 106 5.89 -6.79 23.55
N ASP A 107 5.65 -7.95 24.14
CA ASP A 107 6.35 -8.44 25.32
C ASP A 107 7.86 -8.60 25.05
N ARG A 108 8.20 -9.18 23.90
CA ARG A 108 9.60 -9.29 23.45
C ARG A 108 10.25 -7.91 23.29
N LEU A 109 9.55 -6.95 22.69
CA LEU A 109 10.05 -5.58 22.55
C LEU A 109 10.18 -4.89 23.92
N ALA A 110 9.26 -5.13 24.85
CA ALA A 110 9.32 -4.60 26.21
C ALA A 110 10.55 -5.13 26.96
N LEU A 111 10.83 -6.44 26.88
CA LEU A 111 12.03 -7.05 27.47
C LEU A 111 13.32 -6.41 26.91
N ILE A 112 13.40 -6.20 25.59
CA ILE A 112 14.56 -5.54 24.98
C ILE A 112 14.69 -4.09 25.47
N ARG A 113 13.58 -3.35 25.60
CA ARG A 113 13.60 -1.98 26.14
C ARG A 113 14.09 -1.97 27.58
N GLN A 114 13.64 -2.91 28.42
CA GLN A 114 14.12 -3.06 29.80
C GLN A 114 15.61 -3.34 29.85
N GLN A 115 16.10 -4.32 29.09
CA GLN A 115 17.53 -4.65 29.03
C GLN A 115 18.38 -3.44 28.58
N ARG A 116 17.88 -2.65 27.62
CA ARG A 116 18.57 -1.43 27.17
C ARG A 116 18.57 -0.35 28.26
N ALA A 117 17.46 -0.15 28.95
CA ALA A 117 17.35 0.81 30.03
C ALA A 117 18.25 0.42 31.22
N GLU A 118 18.27 -0.85 31.61
CA GLU A 118 19.16 -1.38 32.65
C GLU A 118 20.63 -1.26 32.25
N ALA A 119 20.98 -1.57 31.00
CA ALA A 119 22.35 -1.39 30.53
C ALA A 119 22.78 0.08 30.48
N ALA A 120 21.86 1.00 30.15
CA ALA A 120 22.12 2.44 30.20
C ALA A 120 22.34 2.91 31.65
N LYS A 121 21.45 2.53 32.56
CA LYS A 121 21.58 2.83 34.00
C LYS A 121 22.88 2.30 34.59
N LYS A 122 23.22 1.03 34.34
CA LYS A 122 24.50 0.44 34.80
C LYS A 122 25.72 1.19 34.27
N ARG A 123 25.69 1.66 33.02
CA ARG A 123 26.78 2.47 32.46
C ARG A 123 26.85 3.86 33.08
N GLU A 124 25.72 4.48 33.41
CA GLU A 124 25.68 5.77 34.08
C GLU A 124 26.19 5.67 35.52
N GLU A 125 25.77 4.64 36.26
CA GLU A 125 26.25 4.34 37.61
C GLU A 125 27.76 4.06 37.65
N GLU A 126 28.29 3.25 36.71
CA GLU A 126 29.73 2.99 36.62
C GLU A 126 30.53 4.26 36.29
N LYS A 127 30.00 5.11 35.40
CA LYS A 127 30.64 6.40 35.07
C LYS A 127 30.63 7.34 36.27
N ALA A 128 29.50 7.47 36.96
CA ALA A 128 29.38 8.29 38.16
C ALA A 128 30.34 7.81 39.26
N ALA A 129 30.37 6.51 39.57
CA ALA A 129 31.30 5.96 40.57
C ALA A 129 32.77 6.17 40.17
N LYS A 130 33.10 6.10 38.88
CA LYS A 130 34.45 6.37 38.38
C LYS A 130 34.81 7.86 38.48
N GLU A 131 33.86 8.75 38.28
CA GLU A 131 34.04 10.19 38.46
C GLU A 131 34.20 10.56 39.94
N GLU A 132 33.38 10.00 40.82
CA GLU A 132 33.52 10.16 42.28
C GLU A 132 34.88 9.68 42.77
N ARG A 133 35.33 8.48 42.37
CA ARG A 133 36.67 7.99 42.73
C ARG A 133 37.80 8.89 42.20
N LYS A 134 37.64 9.46 41.00
CA LYS A 134 38.62 10.42 40.46
C LYS A 134 38.58 11.76 41.18
N ALA A 135 37.41 12.21 41.64
CA ALA A 135 37.24 13.43 42.40
C ALA A 135 37.81 13.28 43.82
N GLU A 136 37.58 12.14 44.47
CA GLU A 136 38.17 11.78 45.76
C GLU A 136 39.70 11.67 45.67
N ALA A 137 40.24 11.03 44.62
CA ALA A 137 41.70 10.93 44.42
C ALA A 137 42.39 12.26 44.05
N ARG A 138 41.62 13.31 43.71
CA ARG A 138 42.13 14.66 43.42
C ARG A 138 42.00 15.61 44.61
N ARG A 139 41.35 15.18 45.69
CA ARG A 139 41.12 15.95 46.91
C ARG A 139 42.20 15.61 47.94
#